data_AF-A0A7W7N8Q2-F1
#
_entry.id   AF-A0A7W7N8Q2-F1
#
_cell.length_a   1.000
_cell.length_b   1.000
_cell.length_c   1.000
_cell.angle_alpha   90.00
_cell.angle_beta   90.00
_cell.angle_gamma   90.00
#
_symmetry.space_group_name_H-M   'P 1'
#
loop_
_entity.id
_entity.type
_entity.pdbx_description
1 polymer ?
#
loop_
_entity_poly.entity_id
_entity_poly.type
_entity_poly.pdbx_seq_one_letter_code
_entity_poly.pdbx_strand_id
1 'polypeptide(L)'
;MLRVYLDWNAFSRLDDRDEIYKKASASLIDDSKFIIPFSHAHLLDLHRGYLKVGMDGIAGKLDILQKYSKGLLITDTNEDQLEFVSIDSKKAMEIHIENFDRHKELNISIEELLEPLELLKPLLDIQIPNPLAKPSEDLDDTEYKKLISSTPRTAEAVKKLIGTSETTSMAGLIENLIKMASTIHKDDSYSEFRDAYQKDLKTNTGRMRDKRFDPLESLDENAKKMKMENFIALHENFLSKNDNISLFKKIQELCRHLDFNGFFSDVIKPGHHLDNIETDYQHIGYASTCDIFISADNNTREKAKLAYKLLNIDIKVFTPKEFVEFLENNGSKIKDGNEFLDYLFWLRDNEPSVVTNEFGYHYVPSYILEYFNLVAIPTNDQEHFILHKYGSPNRISNFINEVTSVRDQLSELFGTPEIEANKVGDHFYGASWTAYEEIVVILEYAEKNLILQVRRGQKLPSVQERIETQ
;
A
#
# COMPACT_ATOMS: atom_id res chain seq x y z
N MET A 1 -13.00 12.76 -1.58
CA MET A 1 -13.10 11.29 -1.67
C MET A 1 -11.86 10.62 -1.10
N LEU A 2 -12.06 9.49 -0.43
CA LEU A 2 -10.99 8.63 0.09
C LEU A 2 -10.80 7.41 -0.82
N ARG A 3 -9.55 7.03 -1.06
CA ARG A 3 -9.20 5.80 -1.77
C ARG A 3 -9.12 4.64 -0.79
N VAL A 4 -9.87 3.57 -1.02
CA VAL A 4 -9.95 2.41 -0.14
C VAL A 4 -9.57 1.16 -0.92
N TYR A 5 -8.44 0.56 -0.54
CA TYR A 5 -8.02 -0.72 -1.08
C TYR A 5 -8.47 -1.85 -0.15
N LEU A 6 -9.09 -2.88 -0.70
CA LEU A 6 -9.48 -4.07 0.05
C LEU A 6 -8.59 -5.23 -0.37
N ASP A 7 -8.17 -6.04 0.59
CA ASP A 7 -7.67 -7.39 0.36
C ASP A 7 -8.83 -8.27 -0.13
N TRP A 8 -8.55 -9.27 -0.98
CA TRP A 8 -9.56 -10.20 -1.49
C TRP A 8 -10.38 -10.87 -0.39
N ASN A 9 -9.77 -11.19 0.75
CA ASN A 9 -10.49 -11.81 1.89
C ASN A 9 -11.56 -10.91 2.53
N ALA A 10 -11.47 -9.59 2.32
CA ALA A 10 -12.48 -8.62 2.73
C ALA A 10 -13.38 -8.24 1.55
N PHE A 11 -12.81 -8.03 0.36
CA PHE A 11 -13.50 -7.62 -0.85
C PHE A 11 -14.59 -8.64 -1.24
N SER A 12 -14.22 -9.92 -1.30
CA SER A 12 -15.12 -11.02 -1.70
C SER A 12 -16.35 -11.19 -0.81
N ARG A 13 -16.32 -10.59 0.38
CA ARG A 13 -17.35 -10.71 1.43
C ARG A 13 -18.25 -9.48 1.52
N LEU A 14 -18.08 -8.46 0.69
CA LEU A 14 -18.91 -7.24 0.73
C LEU A 14 -20.41 -7.51 0.50
N ASP A 15 -20.75 -8.60 -0.19
CA ASP A 15 -22.13 -9.06 -0.40
C ASP A 15 -22.55 -10.19 0.57
N ASP A 16 -21.74 -10.50 1.58
CA ASP A 16 -22.10 -11.47 2.63
C ASP A 16 -23.32 -10.97 3.44
N ARG A 17 -24.03 -11.92 4.07
CA ARG A 17 -25.16 -11.60 4.96
C ARG A 17 -24.73 -11.05 6.33
N ASP A 18 -23.44 -11.03 6.62
CA ASP A 18 -22.87 -10.52 7.86
C ASP A 18 -23.12 -9.01 7.99
N GLU A 19 -23.62 -8.59 9.16
CA GLU A 19 -24.02 -7.20 9.40
C GLU A 19 -22.86 -6.20 9.29
N ILE A 20 -21.63 -6.60 9.64
CA ILE A 20 -20.46 -5.72 9.49
C ILE A 20 -20.17 -5.46 8.01
N TYR A 21 -20.22 -6.51 7.19
CA TYR A 21 -19.97 -6.37 5.75
C TYR A 21 -21.08 -5.64 5.03
N LYS A 22 -22.36 -5.83 5.43
CA LYS A 22 -23.48 -5.02 4.94
C LYS A 22 -23.31 -3.53 5.22
N LYS A 23 -22.89 -3.19 6.45
CA LYS A 23 -22.61 -1.79 6.81
C LYS A 23 -21.46 -1.23 5.98
N ALA A 24 -20.36 -1.96 5.90
CA ALA A 24 -19.20 -1.56 5.09
C ALA A 24 -19.60 -1.36 3.63
N SER A 25 -20.34 -2.30 3.03
CA SER A 25 -20.74 -2.22 1.63
C SER A 25 -21.76 -1.12 1.34
N ALA A 26 -22.67 -0.84 2.27
CA ALA A 26 -23.60 0.29 2.17
C ALA A 26 -22.88 1.65 2.15
N SER A 27 -21.74 1.77 2.83
CA SER A 27 -20.90 2.98 2.77
C SER A 27 -20.00 3.01 1.53
N LEU A 28 -19.36 1.88 1.22
CA LEU A 28 -18.38 1.76 0.13
C LEU A 28 -18.99 1.92 -1.27
N ILE A 29 -20.31 1.75 -1.43
CA ILE A 29 -21.00 1.97 -2.71
C ILE A 29 -21.27 3.45 -3.01
N ASP A 30 -21.00 4.34 -2.05
CA ASP A 30 -21.18 5.79 -2.23
C ASP A 30 -20.02 6.37 -3.06
N ASP A 31 -20.25 6.43 -4.37
CA ASP A 31 -19.31 6.95 -5.38
C ASP A 31 -19.03 8.46 -5.23
N SER A 32 -19.68 9.17 -4.29
CA SER A 32 -19.34 10.55 -3.93
C SER A 32 -18.25 10.66 -2.85
N LYS A 33 -17.99 9.54 -2.15
CA LYS A 33 -17.12 9.47 -0.97
C LYS A 33 -15.90 8.60 -1.18
N PHE A 34 -16.05 7.46 -1.85
CA PHE A 34 -15.00 6.44 -1.92
C PHE A 34 -14.61 6.08 -3.34
N ILE A 35 -13.32 5.82 -3.53
CA ILE A 35 -12.75 5.23 -4.74
C ILE A 35 -12.16 3.88 -4.34
N ILE A 36 -12.62 2.80 -4.97
CA ILE A 36 -12.25 1.44 -4.57
C ILE A 36 -11.59 0.75 -5.75
N PRO A 37 -10.26 0.76 -5.89
CA PRO A 37 -9.63 0.03 -6.96
C PRO A 37 -9.56 -1.47 -6.69
N PHE A 38 -9.43 -2.25 -7.76
CA PHE A 38 -8.87 -3.60 -7.70
C PHE A 38 -7.46 -3.61 -8.32
N SER A 39 -6.80 -4.77 -8.36
CA SER A 39 -5.41 -4.87 -8.81
C SER A 39 -5.12 -6.25 -9.39
N HIS A 40 -3.90 -6.43 -9.90
CA HIS A 40 -3.42 -7.74 -10.34
C HIS A 40 -3.44 -8.81 -9.22
N ALA A 41 -3.20 -8.42 -7.97
CA ALA A 41 -3.26 -9.35 -6.83
C ALA A 41 -4.66 -10.00 -6.68
N HIS A 42 -5.71 -9.21 -6.89
CA HIS A 42 -7.08 -9.73 -6.91
C HIS A 42 -7.32 -10.73 -8.05
N LEU A 43 -6.74 -10.49 -9.22
CA LEU A 43 -6.84 -11.40 -10.36
C LEU A 43 -6.11 -12.72 -10.08
N LEU A 44 -4.96 -12.68 -9.41
CA LEU A 44 -4.22 -13.88 -8.97
C LEU A 44 -5.04 -14.72 -7.98
N ASP A 45 -5.70 -14.08 -7.01
CA ASP A 45 -6.60 -14.78 -6.09
C ASP A 45 -7.78 -15.44 -6.80
N LEU A 46 -8.35 -14.77 -7.79
CA LEU A 46 -9.44 -15.31 -8.61
C LEU A 46 -8.96 -16.40 -9.55
N HIS A 47 -7.74 -16.29 -10.09
CA HIS A 47 -7.13 -17.28 -10.98
C HIS A 47 -7.02 -18.65 -10.31
N ARG A 48 -6.68 -18.69 -9.02
CA ARG A 48 -6.68 -19.94 -8.24
C ARG A 48 -8.06 -20.60 -8.17
N GLY A 49 -9.12 -19.78 -8.12
CA GLY A 49 -10.50 -20.25 -8.22
C GLY A 49 -10.82 -20.75 -9.62
N TYR A 50 -10.46 -19.98 -10.65
CA TYR A 50 -10.63 -20.33 -12.05
C TYR A 50 -10.02 -21.71 -12.38
N LEU A 51 -8.80 -21.99 -11.92
CA LEU A 51 -8.16 -23.29 -12.13
C LEU A 51 -8.96 -24.49 -11.59
N LYS A 52 -9.86 -24.26 -10.63
CA LYS A 52 -10.69 -25.30 -9.99
C LYS A 52 -12.09 -25.40 -10.60
N VAL A 53 -12.70 -24.26 -10.94
CA VAL A 53 -14.14 -24.19 -11.28
C VAL A 53 -14.44 -23.51 -12.62
N GLY A 54 -13.41 -23.09 -13.36
CA GLY A 54 -13.54 -22.37 -14.62
C GLY A 54 -14.11 -20.95 -14.47
N MET A 55 -14.31 -20.28 -15.61
CA MET A 55 -14.78 -18.89 -15.66
C MET A 55 -16.19 -18.74 -15.07
N ASP A 56 -17.09 -19.65 -15.40
CA ASP A 56 -18.46 -19.65 -14.88
C ASP A 56 -18.49 -19.74 -13.34
N GLY A 57 -17.58 -20.52 -12.75
CA GLY A 57 -17.48 -20.68 -11.31
C GLY A 57 -16.93 -19.46 -10.55
N ILE A 58 -16.27 -18.53 -11.26
CA ILE A 58 -15.79 -17.26 -10.68
C ILE A 58 -16.56 -16.02 -11.15
N ALA A 59 -17.53 -16.17 -12.04
CA ALA A 59 -18.26 -15.05 -12.64
C ALA A 59 -18.90 -14.11 -11.59
N GLY A 60 -19.56 -14.67 -10.58
CA GLY A 60 -20.16 -13.86 -9.50
C GLY A 60 -19.13 -13.09 -8.66
N LYS A 61 -17.90 -13.60 -8.54
CA LYS A 61 -16.80 -12.90 -7.86
C LYS A 61 -16.27 -11.73 -8.68
N LEU A 62 -16.18 -11.90 -10.00
CA LEU A 62 -15.84 -10.83 -10.93
C LEU A 62 -16.93 -9.74 -10.95
N ASP A 63 -18.20 -10.12 -10.83
CA ASP A 63 -19.32 -9.17 -10.74
C ASP A 63 -19.23 -8.31 -9.46
N ILE A 64 -18.88 -8.92 -8.31
CA ILE A 64 -18.60 -8.16 -7.06
C ILE A 64 -17.46 -7.18 -7.29
N LEU A 65 -16.36 -7.64 -7.87
CA LEU A 65 -15.20 -6.81 -8.15
C LEU A 65 -15.57 -5.64 -9.07
N GLN A 66 -16.35 -5.86 -10.13
CA GLN A 66 -16.84 -4.82 -11.04
C GLN A 66 -17.77 -3.82 -10.34
N LYS A 67 -18.70 -4.33 -9.52
CA LYS A 67 -19.72 -3.54 -8.81
C LYS A 67 -19.11 -2.46 -7.92
N TYR A 68 -18.11 -2.82 -7.12
CA TYR A 68 -17.48 -1.89 -6.18
C TYR A 68 -16.35 -1.09 -6.82
N SER A 69 -15.56 -1.70 -7.73
CA SER A 69 -14.44 -0.99 -8.33
C SER A 69 -14.76 -0.12 -9.52
N LYS A 70 -15.94 -0.32 -10.12
CA LYS A 70 -16.35 0.33 -11.37
C LYS A 70 -15.32 0.13 -12.50
N GLY A 71 -14.58 -0.98 -12.45
CA GLY A 71 -13.53 -1.29 -13.42
C GLY A 71 -12.24 -0.48 -13.23
N LEU A 72 -12.01 0.12 -12.06
CA LEU A 72 -10.75 0.81 -11.77
C LEU A 72 -9.68 -0.19 -11.33
N LEU A 73 -8.78 -0.55 -12.23
CA LEU A 73 -7.66 -1.45 -12.00
C LEU A 73 -6.39 -0.64 -11.66
N ILE A 74 -5.66 -1.04 -10.63
CA ILE A 74 -4.26 -0.67 -10.43
C ILE A 74 -3.40 -1.73 -11.09
N THR A 75 -2.51 -1.31 -11.97
CA THR A 75 -1.50 -2.16 -12.61
C THR A 75 -0.13 -1.55 -12.45
N ASP A 76 0.90 -2.38 -12.47
CA ASP A 76 2.28 -1.97 -12.64
C ASP A 76 2.68 -1.99 -14.11
N THR A 77 3.55 -1.06 -14.48
CA THR A 77 4.24 -1.04 -15.77
C THR A 77 5.52 -1.88 -15.69
N ASN A 78 6.18 -2.11 -16.83
CA ASN A 78 7.45 -2.85 -16.89
C ASN A 78 8.59 -2.22 -16.05
N GLU A 79 8.42 -0.98 -15.56
CA GLU A 79 9.37 -0.27 -14.69
C GLU A 79 8.89 -0.20 -13.22
N ASP A 80 7.94 -1.06 -12.84
CA ASP A 80 7.32 -1.09 -11.51
C ASP A 80 6.68 0.24 -11.07
N GLN A 81 6.33 1.08 -12.03
CA GLN A 81 5.51 2.27 -11.80
C GLN A 81 4.05 1.87 -11.82
N LEU A 82 3.31 2.26 -10.79
CA LEU A 82 1.91 1.95 -10.67
C LEU A 82 1.07 2.97 -11.44
N GLU A 83 0.04 2.48 -12.12
CA GLU A 83 -0.95 3.30 -12.85
C GLU A 83 -2.37 2.79 -12.64
N PHE A 84 -3.33 3.67 -12.92
CA PHE A 84 -4.75 3.34 -12.89
C PHE A 84 -5.30 3.21 -14.30
N VAL A 85 -5.97 2.09 -14.58
CA VAL A 85 -6.58 1.78 -15.87
C VAL A 85 -8.05 1.47 -15.67
N SER A 86 -8.91 1.99 -16.54
CA SER A 86 -10.33 1.63 -16.55
C SER A 86 -10.54 0.43 -17.47
N ILE A 87 -10.92 -0.71 -16.89
CA ILE A 87 -11.16 -1.97 -17.58
C ILE A 87 -12.22 -2.79 -16.84
N ASP A 88 -13.11 -3.42 -17.59
CA ASP A 88 -14.09 -4.35 -17.03
C ASP A 88 -13.39 -5.54 -16.36
N SER A 89 -13.86 -5.97 -15.19
CA SER A 89 -13.22 -7.01 -14.38
C SER A 89 -13.13 -8.36 -15.10
N LYS A 90 -14.15 -8.73 -15.88
CA LYS A 90 -14.14 -9.97 -16.66
C LYS A 90 -13.14 -9.85 -17.78
N LYS A 91 -13.09 -8.70 -18.45
CA LYS A 91 -12.08 -8.46 -19.50
C LYS A 91 -10.65 -8.48 -18.95
N ALA A 92 -10.42 -7.89 -17.78
CA ALA A 92 -9.14 -7.94 -17.10
C ALA A 92 -8.73 -9.39 -16.77
N MET A 93 -9.68 -10.20 -16.30
CA MET A 93 -9.44 -11.63 -16.03
C MET A 93 -9.15 -12.43 -17.30
N GLU A 94 -9.87 -12.18 -18.40
CA GLU A 94 -9.60 -12.81 -19.70
C GLU A 94 -8.18 -12.51 -20.17
N ILE A 95 -7.75 -11.24 -20.12
CA ILE A 95 -6.39 -10.84 -20.51
C ILE A 95 -5.36 -11.52 -19.59
N HIS A 96 -5.65 -11.60 -18.29
CA HIS A 96 -4.78 -12.29 -17.33
C HIS A 96 -4.63 -13.77 -17.69
N ILE A 97 -5.72 -14.48 -17.99
CA ILE A 97 -5.70 -15.89 -18.41
C ILE A 97 -4.96 -16.04 -19.74
N GLU A 98 -5.26 -15.22 -20.74
CA GLU A 98 -4.59 -15.26 -22.05
C GLU A 98 -3.09 -15.04 -21.93
N ASN A 99 -2.64 -14.13 -21.05
CA ASN A 99 -1.22 -13.95 -20.76
C ASN A 99 -0.64 -15.22 -20.14
N PHE A 100 -1.31 -15.80 -19.14
CA PHE A 100 -0.86 -17.01 -18.47
C PHE A 100 -0.77 -18.23 -19.42
N ASP A 101 -1.76 -18.39 -20.32
CA ASP A 101 -1.81 -19.47 -21.30
C ASP A 101 -0.85 -19.26 -22.48
N ARG A 102 -0.62 -18.00 -22.92
CA ARG A 102 0.40 -17.70 -23.95
C ARG A 102 1.81 -18.06 -23.50
N HIS A 103 2.12 -17.91 -22.21
CA HIS A 103 3.37 -18.40 -21.64
C HIS A 103 3.48 -19.94 -21.68
N LYS A 104 2.36 -20.65 -21.84
CA LYS A 104 2.28 -22.11 -21.90
C LYS A 104 2.30 -22.67 -23.33
N GLU A 105 1.93 -21.88 -24.34
CA GLU A 105 1.84 -22.32 -25.75
C GLU A 105 3.07 -21.99 -26.62
N LEU A 106 4.07 -21.26 -26.10
CA LEU A 106 5.39 -21.09 -26.75
C LEU A 106 6.21 -22.38 -26.64
N ASN A 107 5.90 -23.34 -27.52
CA ASN A 107 6.44 -24.69 -27.51
C ASN A 107 7.80 -24.81 -28.25
N ILE A 108 8.82 -25.26 -27.50
CA ILE A 108 9.84 -26.27 -27.86
C ILE A 108 11.08 -25.78 -28.66
N SER A 109 12.16 -25.35 -27.97
CA SER A 109 13.50 -26.01 -28.00
C SER A 109 14.62 -25.27 -27.25
N ILE A 110 14.37 -24.10 -26.65
CA ILE A 110 15.30 -23.48 -25.67
C ILE A 110 14.58 -23.30 -24.33
N GLU A 111 13.25 -23.29 -24.35
CA GLU A 111 12.37 -23.15 -23.19
C GLU A 111 12.41 -24.34 -22.24
N GLU A 112 12.71 -25.59 -22.63
CA GLU A 112 12.91 -26.65 -21.60
C GLU A 112 14.17 -26.40 -20.72
N LEU A 113 15.09 -25.57 -21.20
CA LEU A 113 16.26 -25.07 -20.46
C LEU A 113 16.00 -23.73 -19.75
N LEU A 114 14.99 -22.96 -20.16
CA LEU A 114 14.66 -21.62 -19.65
C LEU A 114 13.34 -21.53 -18.86
N GLU A 115 12.43 -22.49 -18.97
CA GLU A 115 11.21 -22.61 -18.15
C GLU A 115 11.59 -22.65 -16.66
N PRO A 116 12.69 -23.32 -16.28
CA PRO A 116 13.20 -23.20 -14.94
C PRO A 116 13.79 -21.82 -14.60
N LEU A 117 14.28 -21.07 -15.58
CA LEU A 117 14.75 -19.67 -15.44
C LEU A 117 13.60 -18.66 -15.36
N GLU A 118 12.45 -18.95 -15.97
CA GLU A 118 11.20 -18.19 -15.78
C GLU A 118 10.50 -18.54 -14.47
N LEU A 119 10.53 -19.80 -14.03
CA LEU A 119 10.21 -20.22 -12.64
C LEU A 119 11.18 -19.63 -11.62
N LEU A 120 12.41 -19.35 -12.05
CA LEU A 120 13.39 -18.58 -11.29
C LEU A 120 13.12 -17.09 -11.36
N LYS A 121 12.30 -16.54 -12.25
CA LYS A 121 12.09 -15.09 -12.33
C LYS A 121 11.41 -14.57 -11.07
N PRO A 122 10.30 -15.16 -10.58
CA PRO A 122 9.83 -14.91 -9.23
C PRO A 122 10.90 -15.16 -8.20
N LEU A 123 11.82 -16.11 -8.36
CA LEU A 123 12.85 -16.47 -7.37
C LEU A 123 14.17 -15.68 -7.42
N LEU A 124 14.41 -14.96 -8.51
CA LEU A 124 15.51 -14.03 -8.77
C LEU A 124 15.03 -12.61 -8.46
N ASP A 125 13.72 -12.35 -8.63
CA ASP A 125 13.00 -11.17 -8.14
C ASP A 125 12.66 -11.28 -6.65
N ILE A 126 12.32 -12.49 -6.15
CA ILE A 126 12.31 -12.84 -4.73
C ILE A 126 13.78 -12.88 -4.35
N GLN A 127 14.29 -11.76 -3.84
CA GLN A 127 15.48 -11.79 -3.02
C GLN A 127 15.14 -12.62 -1.79
N ILE A 128 15.30 -13.95 -1.87
CA ILE A 128 15.30 -14.78 -0.67
C ILE A 128 16.43 -14.19 0.16
N PRO A 129 16.16 -13.72 1.40
CA PRO A 129 17.22 -13.27 2.27
C PRO A 129 18.24 -14.41 2.32
N ASN A 130 19.42 -14.18 1.77
CA ASN A 130 20.53 -15.09 1.95
C ASN A 130 21.26 -14.59 3.19
N PRO A 131 20.88 -15.04 4.40
CA PRO A 131 21.55 -14.61 5.63
C PRO A 131 23.02 -15.04 5.63
N LEU A 132 23.39 -15.98 4.76
CA LEU A 132 24.76 -16.43 4.55
C LEU A 132 25.43 -15.68 3.39
N ALA A 133 24.83 -14.67 2.77
CA ALA A 133 25.57 -13.81 1.86
C ALA A 133 26.61 -13.05 2.67
N LYS A 134 27.85 -12.97 2.18
CA LYS A 134 28.93 -12.21 2.84
C LYS A 134 28.41 -10.78 3.08
N PRO A 135 28.23 -10.35 4.35
CA PRO A 135 27.56 -9.08 4.67
C PRO A 135 28.28 -7.82 4.13
N SER A 136 29.57 -7.93 3.77
CA SER A 136 30.35 -6.92 3.06
C SER A 136 31.60 -7.55 2.43
N GLU A 137 32.24 -6.88 1.46
CA GLU A 137 33.54 -7.32 0.92
C GLU A 137 34.62 -7.41 2.03
N ASP A 138 34.48 -6.61 3.09
CA ASP A 138 35.45 -6.43 4.17
C ASP A 138 35.40 -7.48 5.29
N LEU A 139 34.39 -8.37 5.32
CA LEU A 139 34.37 -9.45 6.32
C LEU A 139 35.46 -10.49 6.03
N ASP A 140 36.33 -10.78 7.00
CA ASP A 140 37.33 -11.83 6.87
C ASP A 140 36.66 -13.21 6.68
N ASP A 141 37.21 -14.02 5.77
CA ASP A 141 36.77 -15.39 5.48
C ASP A 141 36.69 -16.27 6.74
N THR A 142 37.55 -15.99 7.72
CA THR A 142 37.53 -16.67 9.02
C THR A 142 36.28 -16.36 9.84
N GLU A 143 35.84 -15.09 9.82
CA GLU A 143 34.63 -14.68 10.53
C GLU A 143 33.35 -15.15 9.82
N TYR A 144 33.37 -15.14 8.49
CA TYR A 144 32.29 -15.68 7.68
C TYR A 144 32.09 -17.19 7.90
N LYS A 145 33.18 -17.97 7.95
CA LYS A 145 33.12 -19.40 8.31
C LYS A 145 32.60 -19.65 9.72
N LYS A 146 32.92 -18.77 10.68
CA LYS A 146 32.36 -18.84 12.04
C LYS A 146 30.85 -18.55 12.04
N LEU A 147 30.38 -17.61 11.24
CA LEU A 147 28.96 -17.28 11.11
C LEU A 147 28.16 -18.47 10.52
N ILE A 148 28.66 -19.09 9.45
CA ILE A 148 28.06 -20.32 8.87
C ILE A 148 28.05 -21.45 9.92
N SER A 149 29.14 -21.62 10.66
CA SER A 149 29.23 -22.64 11.72
C SER A 149 28.25 -22.39 12.87
N SER A 150 27.85 -21.13 13.09
CA SER A 150 26.87 -20.73 14.11
C SER A 150 25.41 -20.85 13.64
N THR A 151 25.16 -21.15 12.36
CA THR A 151 23.82 -21.29 11.75
C THR A 151 23.66 -22.64 11.03
N PRO A 152 23.85 -23.77 11.74
CA PRO A 152 23.95 -25.09 11.12
C PRO A 152 22.64 -25.57 10.47
N ARG A 153 21.47 -25.20 11.02
CA ARG A 153 20.17 -25.62 10.47
C ARG A 153 19.86 -24.85 9.19
N THR A 154 20.19 -23.57 9.18
CA THR A 154 20.09 -22.70 8.01
C THR A 154 20.97 -23.22 6.89
N ALA A 155 22.22 -23.57 7.18
CA ALA A 155 23.15 -24.15 6.20
C ALA A 155 22.64 -25.48 5.63
N GLU A 156 22.04 -26.34 6.46
CA GLU A 156 21.43 -27.60 6.03
C GLU A 156 20.18 -27.38 5.16
N ALA A 157 19.31 -26.45 5.53
CA ALA A 157 18.13 -26.09 4.75
C ALA A 157 18.51 -25.47 3.39
N VAL A 158 19.51 -24.59 3.35
CA VAL A 158 20.08 -24.07 2.08
C VAL A 158 20.62 -25.22 1.22
N LYS A 159 21.32 -26.19 1.82
CA LYS A 159 21.81 -27.37 1.09
C LYS A 159 20.66 -28.23 0.55
N LYS A 160 19.52 -28.32 1.25
CA LYS A 160 18.30 -28.99 0.76
C LYS A 160 17.70 -28.24 -0.42
N LEU A 161 17.64 -26.90 -0.35
CA LEU A 161 17.12 -26.03 -1.40
C LEU A 161 17.99 -26.05 -2.67
N ILE A 162 19.32 -25.95 -2.51
CA ILE A 162 20.28 -25.80 -3.61
C ILE A 162 20.82 -27.16 -4.08
N GLY A 163 20.73 -28.23 -3.27
CA GLY A 163 21.15 -29.59 -3.64
C GLY A 163 22.63 -29.90 -3.41
N THR A 164 23.55 -28.92 -3.39
CA THR A 164 24.97 -29.10 -3.05
C THR A 164 25.57 -27.86 -2.35
N SER A 165 26.70 -28.03 -1.64
CA SER A 165 27.50 -26.94 -1.05
C SER A 165 28.67 -26.49 -1.93
N GLU A 166 28.89 -27.17 -3.06
CA GLU A 166 29.96 -26.90 -4.01
C GLU A 166 29.36 -26.85 -5.42
N THR A 167 29.38 -25.67 -6.04
CA THR A 167 29.05 -25.47 -7.45
C THR A 167 30.34 -25.14 -8.19
N THR A 168 30.84 -26.08 -9.00
CA THR A 168 32.09 -25.91 -9.77
C THR A 168 31.85 -25.51 -11.23
N SER A 169 30.59 -25.51 -11.72
CA SER A 169 30.25 -25.13 -13.09
C SER A 169 28.95 -24.33 -13.18
N MET A 170 28.81 -23.53 -14.26
CA MET A 170 27.60 -22.74 -14.55
C MET A 170 26.36 -23.61 -14.77
N ALA A 171 26.53 -24.78 -15.40
CA ALA A 171 25.45 -25.75 -15.58
C ALA A 171 24.94 -26.29 -14.24
N GLY A 172 25.85 -26.62 -13.32
CA GLY A 172 25.48 -27.06 -11.97
C GLY A 172 24.82 -25.95 -11.12
N LEU A 173 25.21 -24.68 -11.32
CA LEU A 173 24.53 -23.54 -10.70
C LEU A 173 23.10 -23.41 -11.21
N ILE A 174 22.91 -23.49 -12.54
CA ILE A 174 21.57 -23.44 -13.16
C ILE A 174 20.75 -24.62 -12.64
N GLU A 175 21.19 -25.87 -12.73
CA GLU A 175 20.47 -27.04 -12.22
C GLU A 175 20.05 -26.91 -10.75
N ASN A 176 20.93 -26.36 -9.90
CA ASN A 176 20.64 -26.12 -8.49
C ASN A 176 19.57 -25.03 -8.29
N LEU A 177 19.60 -23.96 -9.07
CA LEU A 177 18.58 -22.91 -9.06
C LEU A 177 17.22 -23.46 -9.54
N ILE A 178 17.21 -24.26 -10.59
CA ILE A 178 16.01 -24.95 -11.12
C ILE A 178 15.39 -25.86 -10.06
N LYS A 179 16.24 -26.62 -9.38
CA LYS A 179 15.83 -27.52 -8.29
C LYS A 179 15.29 -26.72 -7.11
N MET A 180 15.94 -25.63 -6.72
CA MET A 180 15.45 -24.72 -5.69
C MET A 180 14.07 -24.16 -6.06
N ALA A 181 13.90 -23.69 -7.30
CA ALA A 181 12.65 -23.10 -7.76
C ALA A 181 11.48 -24.08 -7.77
N SER A 182 11.71 -25.25 -8.35
CA SER A 182 10.72 -26.33 -8.36
C SER A 182 10.40 -26.85 -6.96
N THR A 183 11.36 -26.87 -6.03
CA THR A 183 11.14 -27.34 -4.65
C THR A 183 10.32 -26.32 -3.87
N ILE A 184 10.69 -25.04 -3.90
CA ILE A 184 9.99 -23.96 -3.19
C ILE A 184 8.52 -23.81 -3.62
N HIS A 185 8.21 -24.09 -4.88
CA HIS A 185 6.82 -24.04 -5.37
C HIS A 185 6.01 -25.33 -5.07
N LYS A 186 6.67 -26.48 -4.94
CA LYS A 186 6.00 -27.80 -4.85
C LYS A 186 5.76 -28.28 -3.41
N ASP A 187 6.54 -27.84 -2.41
CA ASP A 187 6.44 -28.30 -1.03
C ASP A 187 6.60 -27.18 0.02
N ASP A 188 6.75 -27.54 1.30
CA ASP A 188 6.88 -26.64 2.43
C ASP A 188 8.31 -26.11 2.67
N SER A 189 9.23 -26.31 1.72
CA SER A 189 10.66 -25.97 1.87
C SER A 189 10.93 -24.50 2.18
N TYR A 190 10.11 -23.55 1.72
CA TYR A 190 10.24 -22.14 2.13
C TYR A 190 10.01 -21.99 3.64
N SER A 191 8.96 -22.63 4.18
CA SER A 191 8.70 -22.58 5.63
C SER A 191 9.75 -23.33 6.41
N GLU A 192 10.25 -24.47 5.91
CA GLU A 192 11.35 -25.16 6.57
C GLU A 192 12.62 -24.31 6.63
N PHE A 193 12.97 -23.62 5.53
CA PHE A 193 14.14 -22.75 5.48
C PHE A 193 14.00 -21.55 6.43
N ARG A 194 12.84 -20.90 6.40
CA ARG A 194 12.51 -19.82 7.34
C ARG A 194 12.54 -20.30 8.79
N ASP A 195 11.95 -21.45 9.09
CA ASP A 195 11.92 -22.01 10.44
C ASP A 195 13.33 -22.38 10.92
N ALA A 196 14.17 -22.90 10.03
CA ALA A 196 15.58 -23.20 10.32
C ALA A 196 16.34 -21.91 10.67
N TYR A 197 16.16 -20.86 9.87
CA TYR A 197 16.72 -19.54 10.11
C TYR A 197 16.29 -18.95 11.45
N GLN A 198 14.99 -18.93 11.73
CA GLN A 198 14.43 -18.40 12.98
C GLN A 198 14.92 -19.19 14.20
N LYS A 199 15.07 -20.52 14.06
CA LYS A 199 15.59 -21.37 15.13
C LYS A 199 17.06 -21.12 15.42
N ASP A 200 17.89 -20.95 14.39
CA ASP A 200 19.32 -20.64 14.55
C ASP A 200 19.52 -19.27 15.19
N LEU A 201 18.72 -18.28 14.78
CA LEU A 201 18.70 -16.96 15.41
C LEU A 201 18.08 -16.94 16.81
N LYS A 202 17.40 -18.01 17.23
CA LYS A 202 16.60 -18.04 18.46
C LYS A 202 15.61 -16.87 18.49
N THR A 203 14.92 -16.66 17.38
CA THR A 203 13.92 -15.60 17.21
C THR A 203 12.81 -15.75 18.24
N ASN A 204 12.47 -14.65 18.92
CA ASN A 204 11.36 -14.62 19.87
C ASN A 204 10.09 -14.08 19.20
N THR A 205 9.45 -14.93 18.39
CA THR A 205 8.20 -14.57 17.68
C THR A 205 7.06 -14.22 18.64
N GLY A 206 7.06 -14.78 19.86
CA GLY A 206 6.09 -14.45 20.90
C GLY A 206 6.21 -13.00 21.37
N ARG A 207 7.43 -12.52 21.62
CA ARG A 207 7.69 -11.12 22.00
C ARG A 207 7.28 -10.15 20.88
N MET A 208 7.54 -10.51 19.62
CA MET A 208 7.15 -9.71 18.45
C MET A 208 5.63 -9.55 18.26
N ARG A 209 4.83 -10.50 18.76
CA ARG A 209 3.36 -10.49 18.63
C ARG A 209 2.66 -9.93 19.88
N ASP A 210 3.40 -9.68 20.94
CA ASP A 210 2.87 -9.19 22.21
C ASP A 210 2.83 -7.66 22.20
N LYS A 211 1.63 -7.10 22.35
CA LYS A 211 1.38 -5.64 22.33
C LYS A 211 2.14 -4.85 23.39
N ARG A 212 2.71 -5.51 24.40
CA ARG A 212 3.50 -4.88 25.47
C ARG A 212 4.93 -4.53 25.05
N PHE A 213 5.41 -5.07 23.94
CA PHE A 213 6.77 -4.87 23.46
C PHE A 213 6.75 -4.21 22.09
N ASP A 214 7.77 -3.41 21.79
CA ASP A 214 7.99 -2.93 20.42
C ASP A 214 8.58 -4.07 19.58
N PRO A 215 7.91 -4.51 18.50
CA PRO A 215 8.46 -5.56 17.63
C PRO A 215 9.82 -5.18 17.03
N LEU A 216 10.11 -3.89 16.84
CA LEU A 216 11.39 -3.42 16.31
C LEU A 216 12.57 -3.82 17.19
N GLU A 217 12.43 -3.81 18.52
CA GLU A 217 13.50 -4.26 19.41
C GLU A 217 13.91 -5.71 19.13
N SER A 218 12.92 -6.58 18.91
CA SER A 218 13.18 -8.00 18.64
C SER A 218 13.76 -8.22 17.23
N LEU A 219 13.35 -7.39 16.27
CA LEU A 219 13.91 -7.41 14.92
C LEU A 219 15.36 -6.90 14.92
N ASP A 220 15.67 -5.85 15.68
CA ASP A 220 17.03 -5.32 15.85
C ASP A 220 17.94 -6.32 16.58
N GLU A 221 17.41 -7.03 17.58
CA GLU A 221 18.13 -8.14 18.22
C GLU A 221 18.51 -9.23 17.20
N ASN A 222 17.61 -9.55 16.26
CA ASN A 222 17.91 -10.50 15.18
C ASN A 222 18.95 -9.96 14.20
N ALA A 223 18.85 -8.69 13.81
CA ALA A 223 19.82 -8.03 12.93
C ALA A 223 21.23 -8.00 13.55
N LYS A 224 21.34 -7.72 14.85
CA LYS A 224 22.62 -7.74 15.58
C LYS A 224 23.28 -9.11 15.61
N LYS A 225 22.50 -10.20 15.70
CA LYS A 225 23.03 -11.57 15.58
C LYS A 225 23.63 -11.84 14.21
N MET A 226 23.15 -11.13 13.18
CA MET A 226 23.68 -11.13 11.81
C MET A 226 24.79 -10.11 11.58
N LYS A 227 25.32 -9.48 12.64
CA LYS A 227 26.33 -8.41 12.58
C LYS A 227 25.87 -7.14 11.85
N MET A 228 24.58 -6.87 11.80
CA MET A 228 24.02 -5.60 11.33
C MET A 228 23.65 -4.69 12.50
N GLU A 229 23.63 -3.38 12.27
CA GLU A 229 23.34 -2.39 13.31
C GLU A 229 21.90 -2.51 13.84
N ASN A 230 20.94 -2.60 12.91
CA ASN A 230 19.50 -2.67 13.16
C ASN A 230 18.78 -3.35 11.98
N PHE A 231 17.48 -3.59 12.12
CA PHE A 231 16.68 -4.28 11.11
C PHE A 231 16.58 -3.53 9.79
N ILE A 232 16.55 -2.20 9.81
CA ILE A 232 16.54 -1.38 8.59
C ILE A 232 17.84 -1.54 7.83
N ALA A 233 18.99 -1.44 8.49
CA ALA A 233 20.30 -1.68 7.89
C ALA A 233 20.41 -3.10 7.31
N LEU A 234 19.84 -4.11 7.99
CA LEU A 234 19.74 -5.46 7.47
C LEU A 234 18.91 -5.50 6.18
N HIS A 235 17.73 -4.88 6.17
CA HIS A 235 16.86 -4.81 4.99
C HIS A 235 17.51 -4.04 3.83
N GLU A 236 18.14 -2.89 4.09
CA GLU A 236 18.86 -2.11 3.09
C GLU A 236 20.04 -2.88 2.51
N ASN A 237 20.77 -3.65 3.31
CA ASN A 237 21.86 -4.51 2.81
C ASN A 237 21.38 -5.61 1.87
N PHE A 238 20.12 -6.05 2.00
CA PHE A 238 19.52 -6.96 1.02
C PHE A 238 19.13 -6.22 -0.27
N LEU A 239 18.65 -4.97 -0.16
CA LEU A 239 18.28 -4.12 -1.30
C LEU A 239 19.50 -3.57 -2.08
N SER A 240 20.65 -3.36 -1.41
CA SER A 240 21.82 -2.54 -1.85
C SER A 240 22.57 -3.03 -3.11
N LYS A 241 22.00 -3.98 -3.85
CA LYS A 241 22.48 -4.35 -5.20
C LYS A 241 21.65 -3.73 -6.34
N ASN A 242 20.54 -3.05 -6.04
CA ASN A 242 19.69 -2.40 -7.04
C ASN A 242 19.23 -1.01 -6.56
N ASP A 243 19.90 0.05 -7.03
CA ASP A 243 19.57 1.44 -6.66
C ASP A 243 18.20 1.92 -7.18
N ASN A 244 17.59 1.20 -8.12
CA ASN A 244 16.36 1.61 -8.83
C ASN A 244 15.08 0.84 -8.42
N ILE A 245 15.01 0.26 -7.22
CA ILE A 245 13.81 -0.46 -6.78
C ILE A 245 12.68 0.54 -6.48
N SER A 246 11.51 0.37 -7.11
CA SER A 246 10.32 1.18 -6.86
C SER A 246 9.83 1.01 -5.41
N LEU A 247 9.11 2.00 -4.88
CA LEU A 247 8.55 1.90 -3.53
C LEU A 247 7.54 0.73 -3.42
N PHE A 248 6.81 0.42 -4.50
CA PHE A 248 5.93 -0.75 -4.57
C PHE A 248 6.68 -2.07 -4.27
N LYS A 249 7.85 -2.27 -4.89
CA LYS A 249 8.69 -3.44 -4.61
C LYS A 249 9.33 -3.37 -3.24
N LYS A 250 9.82 -2.21 -2.80
CA LYS A 250 10.39 -2.03 -1.44
C LYS A 250 9.43 -2.48 -0.35
N ILE A 251 8.13 -2.18 -0.50
CA ILE A 251 7.09 -2.62 0.44
C ILE A 251 6.98 -4.16 0.46
N GLN A 252 6.95 -4.80 -0.70
CA GLN A 252 6.87 -6.26 -0.82
C GLN A 252 8.11 -6.94 -0.20
N GLU A 253 9.31 -6.45 -0.53
CA GLU A 253 10.57 -6.94 0.05
C GLU A 253 10.59 -6.79 1.59
N LEU A 254 10.11 -5.65 2.10
CA LEU A 254 10.05 -5.42 3.54
C LEU A 254 9.08 -6.40 4.21
N CYS A 255 7.89 -6.62 3.66
CA CYS A 255 6.94 -7.60 4.16
C CYS A 255 7.54 -9.02 4.16
N ARG A 256 8.28 -9.38 3.11
CA ARG A 256 8.99 -10.65 3.03
C ARG A 256 10.06 -10.80 4.11
N HIS A 257 10.85 -9.76 4.36
CA HIS A 257 11.86 -9.78 5.42
C HIS A 257 11.25 -9.86 6.82
N LEU A 258 10.11 -9.20 7.05
CA LEU A 258 9.36 -9.29 8.29
C LEU A 258 8.88 -10.73 8.53
N ASP A 259 8.26 -11.36 7.52
CA ASP A 259 7.85 -12.77 7.59
C ASP A 259 9.04 -13.67 7.89
N PHE A 260 10.16 -13.48 7.18
CA PHE A 260 11.37 -14.28 7.33
C PHE A 260 11.96 -14.17 8.75
N ASN A 261 11.93 -12.97 9.33
CA ASN A 261 12.41 -12.69 10.69
C ASN A 261 11.44 -13.09 11.81
N GLY A 262 10.28 -13.67 11.50
CA GLY A 262 9.36 -14.19 12.51
C GLY A 262 8.18 -13.27 12.86
N PHE A 263 8.10 -12.10 12.24
CA PHE A 263 7.03 -11.13 12.50
C PHE A 263 5.77 -11.52 11.74
N PHE A 264 4.74 -11.99 12.47
CA PHE A 264 3.48 -12.49 11.92
C PHE A 264 3.66 -13.46 10.74
N SER A 265 4.65 -14.35 10.84
CA SER A 265 4.95 -15.30 9.77
C SER A 265 3.79 -16.25 9.45
N ASP A 266 3.54 -16.46 8.16
CA ASP A 266 2.47 -17.34 7.67
C ASP A 266 2.91 -18.81 7.66
N VAL A 267 2.04 -19.69 8.14
CA VAL A 267 2.33 -21.12 8.15
C VAL A 267 1.99 -21.72 6.79
N ILE A 268 3.01 -22.12 6.02
CA ILE A 268 2.80 -22.90 4.80
C ILE A 268 2.38 -24.30 5.21
N LYS A 269 1.22 -24.73 4.73
CA LYS A 269 0.73 -26.10 4.84
C LYS A 269 0.78 -26.76 3.46
N PRO A 270 0.81 -28.09 3.35
CA PRO A 270 0.64 -28.76 2.06
C PRO A 270 -0.65 -28.26 1.36
N GLY A 271 -0.50 -27.59 0.21
CA GLY A 271 -1.60 -26.95 -0.55
C GLY A 271 -1.85 -25.46 -0.26
N HIS A 272 -1.17 -24.85 0.71
CA HIS A 272 -1.04 -23.39 0.86
C HIS A 272 0.29 -22.98 0.26
N HIS A 273 0.29 -22.43 -0.95
CA HIS A 273 1.50 -22.16 -1.71
C HIS A 273 2.14 -20.82 -1.33
N LEU A 274 3.45 -20.69 -1.55
CA LEU A 274 4.20 -19.43 -1.43
C LEU A 274 3.50 -18.28 -2.17
N ASP A 275 2.86 -18.60 -3.30
CA ASP A 275 2.09 -17.65 -4.10
C ASP A 275 1.03 -16.89 -3.28
N ASN A 276 0.39 -17.53 -2.30
CA ASN A 276 -0.62 -16.87 -1.47
C ASN A 276 0.02 -15.76 -0.63
N ILE A 277 1.15 -16.07 0.00
CA ILE A 277 1.91 -15.14 0.82
C ILE A 277 2.41 -13.98 -0.03
N GLU A 278 2.89 -14.27 -1.25
CA GLU A 278 3.34 -13.24 -2.19
C GLU A 278 2.17 -12.37 -2.68
N THR A 279 1.00 -12.95 -2.91
CA THR A 279 -0.21 -12.18 -3.26
C THR A 279 -0.62 -11.26 -2.11
N ASP A 280 -0.52 -11.70 -0.85
CA ASP A 280 -0.76 -10.84 0.31
C ASP A 280 0.23 -9.66 0.35
N TYR A 281 1.51 -9.89 0.04
CA TYR A 281 2.49 -8.80 -0.07
C TYR A 281 2.16 -7.83 -1.20
N GLN A 282 1.70 -8.34 -2.35
CA GLN A 282 1.22 -7.50 -3.44
C GLN A 282 -0.01 -6.68 -3.03
N HIS A 283 -0.96 -7.23 -2.25
CA HIS A 283 -2.07 -6.45 -1.72
C HIS A 283 -1.59 -5.27 -0.86
N ILE A 284 -0.60 -5.50 0.02
CA ILE A 284 0.01 -4.42 0.82
C ILE A 284 0.71 -3.41 -0.10
N GLY A 285 1.45 -3.87 -1.10
CA GLY A 285 2.09 -3.03 -2.10
C GLY A 285 1.09 -2.13 -2.85
N TYR A 286 0.01 -2.69 -3.38
CA TYR A 286 -0.99 -1.93 -4.15
C TYR A 286 -1.80 -0.99 -3.26
N ALA A 287 -2.10 -1.41 -2.03
CA ALA A 287 -2.75 -0.56 -1.05
C ALA A 287 -1.97 0.72 -0.76
N SER A 288 -0.65 0.73 -1.01
CA SER A 288 0.20 1.91 -0.87
C SER A 288 -0.21 3.12 -1.72
N THR A 289 -1.07 2.91 -2.73
CA THR A 289 -1.61 3.97 -3.61
C THR A 289 -2.87 4.64 -3.06
N CYS A 290 -3.42 4.08 -1.98
CA CYS A 290 -4.71 4.43 -1.39
C CYS A 290 -4.54 5.10 -0.02
N ASP A 291 -5.65 5.56 0.58
CA ASP A 291 -5.67 6.20 1.90
C ASP A 291 -5.94 5.17 3.02
N ILE A 292 -6.70 4.14 2.68
CA ILE A 292 -7.15 3.08 3.60
C ILE A 292 -6.86 1.72 2.99
N PHE A 293 -6.33 0.81 3.80
CA PHE A 293 -6.20 -0.60 3.52
C PHE A 293 -7.12 -1.42 4.44
N ILE A 294 -7.98 -2.25 3.88
CA ILE A 294 -8.88 -3.14 4.64
C ILE A 294 -8.51 -4.59 4.37
N SER A 295 -8.21 -5.35 5.42
CA SER A 295 -8.00 -6.79 5.33
C SER A 295 -8.64 -7.51 6.51
N ALA A 296 -9.24 -8.67 6.26
CA ALA A 296 -9.75 -9.55 7.31
C ALA A 296 -8.65 -10.41 7.93
N ASP A 297 -7.51 -10.60 7.25
CA ASP A 297 -6.38 -11.36 7.76
C ASP A 297 -5.50 -10.57 8.74
N ASN A 298 -5.17 -11.19 9.87
CA ASN A 298 -4.40 -10.51 10.92
C ASN A 298 -2.92 -10.39 10.60
N ASN A 299 -2.33 -11.39 9.95
CA ASN A 299 -0.90 -11.38 9.64
C ASN A 299 -0.60 -10.31 8.59
N THR A 300 -1.42 -10.23 7.54
CA THR A 300 -1.35 -9.21 6.49
C THR A 300 -1.51 -7.80 7.07
N ARG A 301 -2.49 -7.57 7.96
CA ARG A 301 -2.66 -6.25 8.60
C ARG A 301 -1.47 -5.83 9.46
N GLU A 302 -0.95 -6.71 10.30
CA GLU A 302 0.14 -6.35 11.20
C GLU A 302 1.45 -6.13 10.43
N LYS A 303 1.71 -6.93 9.38
CA LYS A 303 2.79 -6.69 8.42
C LYS A 303 2.65 -5.34 7.72
N ALA A 304 1.46 -5.00 7.22
CA ALA A 304 1.18 -3.72 6.57
C ALA A 304 1.43 -2.54 7.51
N LYS A 305 0.90 -2.59 8.74
CA LYS A 305 1.08 -1.52 9.75
C LYS A 305 2.56 -1.26 10.03
N LEU A 306 3.35 -2.31 10.23
CA LEU A 306 4.78 -2.14 10.52
C LEU A 306 5.56 -1.68 9.29
N ALA A 307 5.27 -2.22 8.11
CA ALA A 307 5.91 -1.80 6.86
C ALA A 307 5.65 -0.32 6.56
N TYR A 308 4.40 0.14 6.66
CA TYR A 308 4.04 1.54 6.46
C TYR A 308 4.67 2.45 7.50
N LYS A 309 4.72 2.04 8.78
CA LYS A 309 5.41 2.79 9.84
C LYS A 309 6.91 2.94 9.53
N LEU A 310 7.58 1.86 9.12
CA LEU A 310 9.01 1.87 8.82
C LEU A 310 9.37 2.69 7.59
N LEU A 311 8.48 2.72 6.59
CA LEU A 311 8.66 3.49 5.36
C LEU A 311 8.04 4.89 5.41
N ASN A 312 7.51 5.31 6.56
CA ASN A 312 6.83 6.59 6.76
C ASN A 312 5.67 6.85 5.77
N ILE A 313 4.86 5.82 5.54
CA ILE A 313 3.70 5.85 4.64
C ILE A 313 2.43 6.05 5.48
N ASP A 314 1.68 7.12 5.22
CA ASP A 314 0.43 7.42 5.94
C ASP A 314 -0.77 6.70 5.32
N ILE A 315 -0.95 5.43 5.70
CA ILE A 315 -2.09 4.60 5.29
C ILE A 315 -2.72 3.95 6.50
N LYS A 316 -4.04 4.05 6.57
CA LYS A 316 -4.80 3.46 7.66
C LYS A 316 -5.13 2.01 7.37
N VAL A 317 -4.77 1.14 8.29
CA VAL A 317 -5.01 -0.31 8.16
C VAL A 317 -6.12 -0.73 9.11
N PHE A 318 -7.21 -1.26 8.57
CA PHE A 318 -8.40 -1.67 9.32
C PHE A 318 -8.82 -3.11 9.06
N THR A 319 -9.42 -3.73 10.07
CA THR A 319 -10.41 -4.80 9.86
C THR A 319 -11.70 -4.21 9.27
N PRO A 320 -12.57 -5.01 8.65
CA PRO A 320 -13.90 -4.54 8.23
C PRO A 320 -14.71 -3.92 9.38
N LYS A 321 -14.58 -4.48 10.59
CA LYS A 321 -15.24 -3.94 11.78
C LYS A 321 -14.68 -2.58 12.20
N GLU A 322 -13.36 -2.46 12.31
CA GLU A 322 -12.70 -1.19 12.65
C GLU A 322 -12.98 -0.11 11.60
N PHE A 323 -13.12 -0.49 10.32
CA PHE A 323 -13.50 0.45 9.27
C PHE A 323 -14.93 0.99 9.48
N VAL A 324 -15.90 0.13 9.79
CA VAL A 324 -17.27 0.57 10.12
C VAL A 324 -17.27 1.48 11.35
N GLU A 325 -16.54 1.12 12.41
CA GLU A 325 -16.40 1.96 13.60
C GLU A 325 -15.71 3.30 13.27
N PHE A 326 -14.71 3.29 12.39
CA PHE A 326 -14.07 4.49 11.89
C PHE A 326 -15.07 5.41 11.17
N LEU A 327 -15.94 4.87 10.33
CA LEU A 327 -16.97 5.64 9.63
C LEU A 327 -18.03 6.18 10.60
N GLU A 328 -18.46 5.39 11.57
CA GLU A 328 -19.45 5.80 12.57
C GLU A 328 -18.91 6.92 13.47
N ASN A 329 -17.63 6.85 13.87
CA ASN A 329 -17.00 7.83 14.75
C ASN A 329 -16.54 9.10 14.03
N ASN A 330 -16.02 8.98 12.80
CA ASN A 330 -15.56 10.12 12.01
C ASN A 330 -16.66 10.70 11.12
N GLY A 331 -17.84 10.06 11.08
CA GLY A 331 -19.04 10.54 10.40
C GLY A 331 -19.75 11.69 11.12
N SER A 332 -19.11 12.36 12.09
CA SER A 332 -19.57 13.65 12.59
C SER A 332 -19.41 14.69 11.48
N LYS A 333 -20.36 14.66 10.54
CA LYS A 333 -20.45 15.56 9.41
C LYS A 333 -20.47 16.98 9.95
N ILE A 334 -19.45 17.74 9.60
CA ILE A 334 -19.53 19.20 9.53
C ILE A 334 -20.87 19.51 8.82
N LYS A 335 -21.86 20.01 9.56
CA LYS A 335 -23.24 20.10 9.07
C LYS A 335 -23.46 21.29 8.15
N ASP A 336 -22.67 22.33 8.36
CA ASP A 336 -22.73 23.58 7.62
C ASP A 336 -21.37 24.28 7.62
N GLY A 337 -21.28 25.36 6.87
CA GLY A 337 -20.05 26.15 6.76
C GLY A 337 -19.56 26.74 8.09
N ASN A 338 -20.43 26.97 9.06
CA ASN A 338 -20.01 27.53 10.36
C ASN A 338 -19.33 26.46 11.20
N GLU A 339 -19.89 25.25 11.28
CA GLU A 339 -19.22 24.12 11.96
C GLU A 339 -17.85 23.80 11.31
N PHE A 340 -17.71 23.99 9.98
CA PHE A 340 -16.43 23.83 9.29
C PHE A 340 -15.40 24.83 9.80
N LEU A 341 -15.78 26.11 9.86
CA LEU A 341 -14.90 27.19 10.28
C LEU A 341 -14.56 27.09 11.77
N ASP A 342 -15.53 26.79 12.62
CA ASP A 342 -15.32 26.53 14.04
C ASP A 342 -14.29 25.43 14.27
N TYR A 343 -14.34 24.36 13.46
CA TYR A 343 -13.35 23.29 13.53
C TYR A 343 -11.93 23.76 13.15
N LEU A 344 -11.78 24.57 12.10
CA LEU A 344 -10.48 25.12 11.71
C LEU A 344 -9.92 26.09 12.77
N PHE A 345 -10.76 26.96 13.33
CA PHE A 345 -10.36 27.85 14.40
C PHE A 345 -10.04 27.10 15.70
N TRP A 346 -10.78 26.02 16.00
CA TRP A 346 -10.44 25.13 17.10
C TRP A 346 -9.06 24.49 16.90
N LEU A 347 -8.73 24.01 15.69
CA LEU A 347 -7.40 23.45 15.40
C LEU A 347 -6.27 24.46 15.69
N ARG A 348 -6.44 25.72 15.27
CA ARG A 348 -5.48 26.81 15.54
C ARG A 348 -5.18 26.98 17.03
N ASP A 349 -6.19 26.86 17.86
CA ASP A 349 -6.09 27.11 19.29
C ASP A 349 -5.47 25.91 20.06
N ASN A 350 -5.23 24.78 19.38
CA ASN A 350 -4.55 23.61 19.94
C ASN A 350 -3.06 23.58 19.58
N GLU A 351 -2.28 22.73 20.26
CA GLU A 351 -0.87 22.56 19.91
C GLU A 351 -0.72 21.86 18.54
N PRO A 352 0.15 22.38 17.66
CA PRO A 352 0.44 21.76 16.37
C PRO A 352 1.17 20.43 16.56
N SER A 353 0.91 19.48 15.68
CA SER A 353 1.61 18.20 15.65
C SER A 353 3.10 18.38 15.31
N VAL A 354 3.40 19.31 14.40
CA VAL A 354 4.77 19.65 13.98
C VAL A 354 4.84 21.14 13.68
N VAL A 355 5.96 21.80 14.00
CA VAL A 355 6.24 23.19 13.62
C VAL A 355 7.47 23.23 12.72
N THR A 356 7.32 23.71 11.48
CA THR A 356 8.45 23.94 10.55
C THR A 356 8.19 25.15 9.67
N ASN A 357 9.25 25.86 9.28
CA ASN A 357 9.22 26.92 8.25
C ASN A 357 8.09 27.96 8.43
N GLU A 358 7.88 28.47 9.65
CA GLU A 358 6.82 29.44 9.98
C GLU A 358 5.38 28.90 9.84
N PHE A 359 5.19 27.57 9.85
CA PHE A 359 3.86 26.94 9.90
C PHE A 359 3.74 25.98 11.09
N GLY A 360 2.59 26.04 11.75
CA GLY A 360 2.07 24.97 12.61
C GLY A 360 1.26 23.99 11.77
N TYR A 361 1.65 22.72 11.78
CA TYR A 361 0.98 21.65 11.05
C TYR A 361 0.17 20.79 12.01
N HIS A 362 -1.11 20.61 11.70
CA HIS A 362 -2.03 19.77 12.46
C HIS A 362 -2.47 18.59 11.60
N TYR A 363 -2.12 17.38 12.01
CA TYR A 363 -2.67 16.18 11.39
C TYR A 363 -4.14 16.01 11.80
N VAL A 364 -4.99 15.73 10.82
CA VAL A 364 -6.44 15.56 11.02
C VAL A 364 -6.82 14.12 10.68
N PRO A 365 -7.01 13.26 11.69
CA PRO A 365 -7.34 11.87 11.47
C PRO A 365 -8.70 11.66 10.79
N SER A 366 -9.66 12.56 10.89
CA SER A 366 -11.02 12.32 10.35
C SER A 366 -11.16 12.59 8.85
N TYR A 367 -10.14 13.13 8.17
CA TYR A 367 -10.20 13.68 6.81
C TYR A 367 -11.28 14.76 6.63
N ILE A 368 -10.87 16.03 6.60
CA ILE A 368 -11.74 17.16 6.30
C ILE A 368 -12.20 17.07 4.83
N LEU A 369 -13.50 17.26 4.60
CA LEU A 369 -14.14 17.13 3.29
C LEU A 369 -13.83 15.78 2.60
N GLU A 370 -13.65 14.73 3.42
CA GLU A 370 -13.33 13.38 2.97
C GLU A 370 -12.11 13.35 2.04
N TYR A 371 -11.16 14.26 2.25
CA TYR A 371 -9.97 14.38 1.43
C TYR A 371 -8.77 14.84 2.25
N PHE A 372 -8.81 16.03 2.87
CA PHE A 372 -7.66 16.66 3.52
C PHE A 372 -7.37 16.08 4.90
N ASN A 373 -6.13 15.66 5.16
CA ASN A 373 -5.67 15.11 6.45
C ASN A 373 -4.59 15.97 7.13
N LEU A 374 -4.28 17.13 6.58
CA LEU A 374 -3.27 18.04 7.12
C LEU A 374 -3.76 19.48 7.00
N VAL A 375 -3.66 20.24 8.09
CA VAL A 375 -3.93 21.68 8.11
C VAL A 375 -2.64 22.40 8.46
N ALA A 376 -2.19 23.27 7.57
CA ALA A 376 -1.07 24.18 7.79
C ALA A 376 -1.60 25.56 8.15
N ILE A 377 -1.11 26.11 9.26
CA ILE A 377 -1.48 27.41 9.80
C ILE A 377 -0.19 28.23 9.94
N PRO A 378 -0.04 29.37 9.26
CA PRO A 378 1.17 30.17 9.42
C PRO A 378 1.29 30.69 10.87
N THR A 379 2.48 30.59 11.46
CA THR A 379 2.72 31.02 12.86
C THR A 379 2.56 32.53 13.04
N ASN A 380 2.73 33.29 11.95
CA ASN A 380 2.66 34.75 11.92
C ASN A 380 1.31 35.26 11.43
N ASP A 381 0.39 34.37 11.03
CA ASP A 381 -0.89 34.71 10.40
C ASP A 381 -1.99 33.78 10.88
N GLN A 382 -2.84 34.31 11.75
CA GLN A 382 -3.93 33.55 12.37
C GLN A 382 -5.23 33.56 11.57
N GLU A 383 -5.21 34.12 10.36
CA GLU A 383 -6.37 34.32 9.50
C GLU A 383 -6.34 33.44 8.24
N HIS A 384 -5.25 32.69 8.04
CA HIS A 384 -5.06 31.82 6.88
C HIS A 384 -4.90 30.36 7.30
N PHE A 385 -5.65 29.49 6.64
CA PHE A 385 -5.55 28.05 6.78
C PHE A 385 -5.31 27.44 5.40
N ILE A 386 -4.39 26.48 5.34
CA ILE A 386 -4.12 25.74 4.11
C ILE A 386 -4.33 24.26 4.40
N LEU A 387 -5.32 23.68 3.73
CA LEU A 387 -5.67 22.28 3.85
C LEU A 387 -4.95 21.51 2.74
N HIS A 388 -4.19 20.50 3.17
CA HIS A 388 -3.39 19.65 2.31
C HIS A 388 -3.80 18.18 2.46
N LYS A 389 -3.56 17.43 1.39
CA LYS A 389 -3.48 15.98 1.45
C LYS A 389 -2.03 15.58 1.67
N TYR A 390 -1.72 15.14 2.88
CA TYR A 390 -0.50 14.38 3.14
C TYR A 390 -0.73 12.95 2.65
N GLY A 391 -0.33 12.67 1.41
CA GLY A 391 -0.53 11.38 0.75
C GLY A 391 0.65 10.43 0.93
N SER A 392 0.42 9.15 0.66
CA SER A 392 1.49 8.18 0.46
C SER A 392 2.42 8.62 -0.69
N PRO A 393 3.74 8.38 -0.61
CA PRO A 393 4.66 8.64 -1.72
C PRO A 393 4.30 7.85 -3.00
N ASN A 394 3.53 6.75 -2.87
CA ASN A 394 3.00 5.96 -3.99
C ASN A 394 1.64 6.44 -4.51
N ARG A 395 1.14 7.60 -4.05
CA ARG A 395 -0.14 8.12 -4.54
C ARG A 395 -0.02 8.54 -6.00
N ILE A 396 -0.74 7.82 -6.87
CA ILE A 396 -0.72 8.05 -8.31
C ILE A 396 -1.73 9.14 -8.65
N SER A 397 -1.25 10.36 -8.90
CA SER A 397 -2.03 11.52 -9.36
C SER A 397 -3.27 11.83 -8.51
N ASN A 398 -4.10 12.78 -8.94
CA ASN A 398 -5.41 13.05 -8.35
C ASN A 398 -6.49 12.82 -9.40
N PHE A 399 -7.57 12.14 -9.02
CA PHE A 399 -8.71 11.91 -9.90
C PHE A 399 -9.58 13.17 -9.99
N ILE A 400 -10.18 13.39 -11.16
CA ILE A 400 -11.17 14.47 -11.35
C ILE A 400 -12.32 14.33 -10.34
N ASN A 401 -12.72 13.10 -10.02
CA ASN A 401 -13.78 12.83 -9.05
C ASN A 401 -13.40 13.29 -7.62
N GLU A 402 -12.11 13.25 -7.25
CA GLU A 402 -11.66 13.75 -5.96
C GLU A 402 -11.83 15.27 -5.87
N VAL A 403 -11.44 16.00 -6.92
CA VAL A 403 -11.60 17.45 -7.02
C VAL A 403 -13.08 17.82 -7.03
N THR A 404 -13.87 17.10 -7.82
CA THR A 404 -15.33 17.32 -7.98
C THR A 404 -16.06 17.10 -6.66
N SER A 405 -15.74 16.03 -5.93
CA SER A 405 -16.31 15.72 -4.61
C SER A 405 -16.00 16.82 -3.58
N VAL A 406 -14.77 17.34 -3.54
CA VAL A 406 -14.42 18.46 -2.63
C VAL A 406 -15.19 19.72 -3.01
N ARG A 407 -15.27 20.05 -4.32
CA ARG A 407 -16.05 21.17 -4.82
C ARG A 407 -17.53 21.06 -4.44
N ASP A 408 -18.11 19.88 -4.59
CA ASP A 408 -19.54 19.65 -4.31
C ASP A 408 -19.83 19.77 -2.81
N GLN A 409 -18.96 19.22 -1.95
CA GLN A 409 -19.06 19.40 -0.50
C GLN A 409 -18.91 20.86 -0.08
N LEU A 410 -17.93 21.60 -0.64
CA LEU A 410 -17.80 23.04 -0.39
C LEU A 410 -19.06 23.79 -0.86
N SER A 411 -19.67 23.34 -1.95
CA SER A 411 -20.87 23.98 -2.47
C SER A 411 -22.10 23.73 -1.61
N GLU A 412 -22.18 22.56 -0.97
CA GLU A 412 -23.19 22.25 0.03
C GLU A 412 -23.01 23.09 1.30
N LEU A 413 -21.75 23.33 1.73
CA LEU A 413 -21.45 24.09 2.94
C LEU A 413 -21.59 25.61 2.78
N PHE A 414 -21.18 26.16 1.64
CA PHE A 414 -21.02 27.62 1.44
C PHE A 414 -21.79 28.18 0.23
N GLY A 415 -22.41 27.34 -0.60
CA GLY A 415 -23.12 27.76 -1.81
C GLY A 415 -22.28 27.62 -3.09
N THR A 416 -22.74 28.16 -4.22
CA THR A 416 -22.05 27.95 -5.51
C THR A 416 -20.76 28.78 -5.60
N PRO A 417 -19.64 28.20 -6.06
CA PRO A 417 -18.40 28.96 -6.21
C PRO A 417 -18.49 30.02 -7.31
N GLU A 418 -17.82 31.14 -7.09
CA GLU A 418 -17.44 32.06 -8.15
C GLU A 418 -16.16 31.56 -8.81
N ILE A 419 -16.14 31.53 -10.14
CA ILE A 419 -14.93 31.16 -10.89
C ILE A 419 -14.08 32.41 -11.04
N GLU A 420 -12.98 32.49 -10.30
CA GLU A 420 -12.02 33.58 -10.44
C GLU A 420 -11.21 33.39 -11.72
N ALA A 421 -11.47 34.24 -12.71
CA ALA A 421 -10.83 34.21 -14.02
C ALA A 421 -9.38 34.74 -13.96
N ASN A 422 -8.46 33.95 -13.42
CA ASN A 422 -7.02 34.15 -13.60
C ASN A 422 -6.50 33.13 -14.61
N LYS A 423 -6.27 33.62 -15.85
CA LYS A 423 -5.69 32.98 -17.05
C LYS A 423 -5.58 31.44 -17.03
N VAL A 424 -6.59 30.85 -17.67
CA VAL A 424 -6.74 29.43 -17.99
C VAL A 424 -5.57 28.94 -18.85
N GLY A 425 -4.79 28.02 -18.29
CA GLY A 425 -4.15 26.93 -19.05
C GLY A 425 -4.93 25.63 -18.81
N ASP A 426 -4.73 24.63 -19.66
CA ASP A 426 -5.59 23.43 -19.82
C ASP A 426 -5.74 22.52 -18.57
N HIS A 427 -5.18 22.88 -17.41
CA HIS A 427 -5.09 22.02 -16.22
C HIS A 427 -5.42 22.73 -14.88
N PHE A 428 -5.95 23.96 -14.89
CA PHE A 428 -6.16 24.75 -13.67
C PHE A 428 -7.63 24.96 -13.34
N TYR A 429 -8.07 24.54 -12.15
CA TYR A 429 -9.39 24.87 -11.59
C TYR A 429 -9.20 25.75 -10.35
N GLY A 430 -9.34 27.06 -10.51
CA GLY A 430 -9.42 28.02 -9.41
C GLY A 430 -10.88 28.39 -9.17
N ALA A 431 -11.38 28.13 -7.96
CA ALA A 431 -12.74 28.48 -7.56
C ALA A 431 -12.72 29.09 -6.15
N SER A 432 -13.52 30.14 -5.94
CA SER A 432 -13.69 30.75 -4.63
C SER A 432 -15.14 30.67 -4.14
N TRP A 433 -15.32 30.42 -2.85
CA TRP A 433 -16.60 30.44 -2.15
C TRP A 433 -16.55 31.56 -1.13
N THR A 434 -17.56 32.41 -1.15
CA THR A 434 -17.68 33.54 -0.22
C THR A 434 -18.73 33.19 0.84
N ALA A 435 -18.34 33.26 2.11
CA ALA A 435 -19.25 33.06 3.23
C ALA A 435 -19.81 34.41 3.73
N TYR A 436 -20.96 34.38 4.41
CA TYR A 436 -21.57 35.58 5.02
C TYR A 436 -20.63 36.26 6.04
N GLU A 437 -19.80 35.47 6.69
CA GLU A 437 -18.81 35.90 7.67
C GLU A 437 -17.46 36.11 6.98
N GLU A 438 -17.23 37.27 6.34
CA GLU A 438 -15.89 37.82 6.01
C GLU A 438 -14.75 36.80 5.71
N ILE A 439 -15.04 35.72 4.98
CA ILE A 439 -14.15 34.59 4.77
C ILE A 439 -14.28 34.16 3.32
N VAL A 440 -13.12 33.98 2.69
CA VAL A 440 -12.95 33.49 1.33
C VAL A 440 -12.32 32.10 1.40
N VAL A 441 -13.02 31.12 0.87
CA VAL A 441 -12.53 29.74 0.73
C VAL A 441 -12.15 29.54 -0.74
N ILE A 442 -10.93 29.09 -1.03
CA ILE A 442 -10.39 28.96 -2.39
C ILE A 442 -9.94 27.52 -2.59
N LEU A 443 -10.49 26.85 -3.61
CA LEU A 443 -10.01 25.53 -4.06
C LEU A 443 -9.17 25.74 -5.32
N GLU A 444 -7.94 25.26 -5.27
CA GLU A 444 -6.97 25.38 -6.34
C GLU A 444 -6.45 23.98 -6.73
N TYR A 445 -6.46 23.69 -8.03
CA TYR A 445 -5.82 22.51 -8.59
C TYR A 445 -4.67 22.93 -9.51
N ALA A 446 -3.43 22.70 -9.05
CA ALA A 446 -2.20 23.06 -9.75
C ALA A 446 -1.16 21.95 -9.62
N GLU A 447 -0.41 21.66 -10.70
CA GLU A 447 0.68 20.67 -10.68
C GLU A 447 0.28 19.29 -10.12
N LYS A 448 -0.94 18.84 -10.43
CA LYS A 448 -1.56 17.62 -9.90
C LYS A 448 -1.84 17.64 -8.39
N ASN A 449 -1.71 18.76 -7.71
CA ASN A 449 -2.03 18.93 -6.30
C ASN A 449 -3.36 19.67 -6.12
N LEU A 450 -4.19 19.17 -5.21
CA LEU A 450 -5.42 19.84 -4.77
C LEU A 450 -5.13 20.57 -3.45
N ILE A 451 -5.33 21.89 -3.44
CA ILE A 451 -5.08 22.76 -2.29
C ILE A 451 -6.37 23.51 -1.97
N LEU A 452 -6.75 23.54 -0.69
CA LEU A 452 -7.85 24.36 -0.21
C LEU A 452 -7.32 25.42 0.75
N GLN A 453 -7.55 26.68 0.43
CA GLN A 453 -7.12 27.82 1.23
C GLN A 453 -8.36 28.46 1.86
N VAL A 454 -8.33 28.75 3.15
CA VAL A 454 -9.39 29.48 3.84
C VAL A 454 -8.76 30.75 4.39
N ARG A 455 -9.30 31.89 4.00
CA ARG A 455 -8.76 33.21 4.36
C ARG A 455 -9.86 34.03 4.99
N ARG A 456 -9.60 34.59 6.16
CA ARG A 456 -10.42 35.70 6.65
C ARG A 456 -10.07 36.96 5.86
N GLY A 457 -11.07 37.68 5.37
CA GLY A 457 -10.88 38.85 4.51
C GLY A 457 -12.03 39.84 4.61
N GLN A 458 -11.76 41.11 4.29
CA GLN A 458 -12.82 42.11 4.19
C GLN A 458 -13.76 41.79 3.03
N LYS A 459 -15.07 41.99 3.27
CA LYS A 459 -16.17 41.75 2.32
C LYS A 459 -15.79 42.11 0.88
N LEU A 460 -15.76 41.11 -0.01
CA LEU A 460 -15.59 41.37 -1.44
C LEU A 460 -16.80 42.23 -1.88
N PRO A 461 -16.58 43.40 -2.52
CA PRO A 461 -17.68 44.15 -3.10
C PRO A 461 -18.39 43.25 -4.10
N SER A 462 -19.71 43.26 -4.04
CA SER A 462 -20.56 42.37 -4.84
C SER A 462 -20.21 42.50 -6.32
N VAL A 463 -20.41 41.44 -7.11
CA VAL A 463 -20.21 41.47 -8.57
C VAL A 463 -20.96 42.64 -9.23
N GLN A 464 -22.09 43.05 -8.66
CA GLN A 464 -22.84 44.25 -9.05
C GLN A 464 -22.08 45.56 -8.80
N GLU A 465 -21.44 45.72 -7.64
CA GLU A 465 -20.62 46.90 -7.33
C GLU A 465 -19.34 46.96 -8.17
N ARG A 466 -18.78 45.81 -8.58
CA ARG A 466 -17.60 45.75 -9.47
C ARG A 466 -17.90 46.16 -10.91
N ILE A 467 -19.14 45.96 -11.37
CA ILE A 467 -19.60 46.42 -12.70
C ILE A 467 -19.87 47.93 -12.69
N GLU A 468 -20.25 48.51 -11.54
CA GLU A 468 -20.50 49.95 -11.41
C GLU A 468 -19.21 50.78 -11.15
N THR A 469 -18.08 50.13 -10.88
CA THR A 469 -16.79 50.79 -10.57
C THR A 469 -15.69 50.60 -11.63
N GLN A 470 -16.02 50.02 -12.79
CA GLN A 470 -15.21 50.06 -14.02
C GLN A 470 -15.93 50.91 -15.08
#